data_AF-A0A1G3FC28-F1
#
_entry.id   AF-A0A1G3FC28-F1
#
_cell.length_a   1.000
_cell.length_b   1.000
_cell.length_c   1.000
_cell.angle_alpha   90.00
_cell.angle_beta   90.00
_cell.angle_gamma   90.00
#
_symmetry.space_group_name_H-M   'P 1'
#
loop_
_entity.id
_entity.type
_entity.pdbx_description
1 polymer ?
#
loop_
_entity_poly.entity_id
_entity_poly.type
_entity_poly.pdbx_seq_one_letter_code
_entity_poly.pdbx_strand_id
1 'polypeptide(L)'
;MEFRLIERLRELTAQPRDDVRIGIGDDAAVLAPPPGKELVVAIDTLVEGVHFPPGTAAADIGWKALAVNLSDLAAMGASPAWALLALTLPSADAAFVEGFAEGFAKLAQPHRLALVGGDTTRGPLTISVAVHGFVPPGQALTRAGARVGDAVLVTGTLGDAAAGLHALQHPPRDDDGRAGLRGFLIERFNRPTPRLAVGTALRGQATACVDVSDGLLADLGHICVASGVAAE
;
A
#
# COMPACT_ATOMS: atom_id res chain seq x y z
N MET A 1 -23.78 -5.89 14.48
CA MET A 1 -23.42 -6.18 13.08
C MET A 1 -22.01 -5.66 12.81
N GLU A 2 -21.76 -4.37 13.07
CA GLU A 2 -20.43 -3.74 13.08
C GLU A 2 -19.39 -4.48 13.95
N PHE A 3 -19.71 -4.78 15.21
CA PHE A 3 -18.80 -5.51 16.11
C PHE A 3 -18.31 -6.87 15.57
N ARG A 4 -19.16 -7.62 14.84
CA ARG A 4 -18.76 -8.90 14.22
C ARG A 4 -17.78 -8.73 13.06
N LEU A 5 -17.88 -7.61 12.33
CA LEU A 5 -16.97 -7.27 11.23
C LEU A 5 -15.58 -6.92 11.78
N ILE A 6 -15.53 -6.16 12.88
CA ILE A 6 -14.30 -5.79 13.58
C ILE A 6 -13.62 -7.03 14.16
N GLU A 7 -14.38 -7.93 14.80
CA GLU A 7 -13.84 -9.22 15.30
C GLU A 7 -13.26 -10.05 14.16
N ARG A 8 -13.95 -10.15 13.03
CA ARG A 8 -13.47 -10.92 11.88
C ARG A 8 -12.20 -10.33 11.26
N LEU A 9 -12.15 -9.01 11.10
CA LEU A 9 -10.94 -8.29 10.67
C LEU A 9 -9.79 -8.60 11.63
N ARG A 10 -10.01 -8.42 12.94
CA ARG A 10 -9.02 -8.71 13.98
C ARG A 10 -8.47 -10.13 13.88
N GLU A 11 -9.32 -11.14 13.76
CA GLU A 11 -8.91 -12.55 13.66
C GLU A 11 -8.02 -12.80 12.44
N LEU A 12 -8.45 -12.30 11.27
CA LEU A 12 -7.77 -12.55 10.00
C LEU A 12 -6.46 -11.76 9.88
N THR A 13 -6.40 -10.57 10.46
CA THR A 13 -5.22 -9.68 10.39
C THR A 13 -4.33 -9.72 11.62
N ALA A 14 -4.61 -10.58 12.60
CA ALA A 14 -3.82 -10.70 13.81
C ALA A 14 -2.36 -11.05 13.47
N GLN A 15 -1.43 -10.20 13.92
CA GLN A 15 0.01 -10.45 13.82
C GLN A 15 0.65 -10.26 15.19
N PRO A 16 1.35 -11.28 15.73
CA PRO A 16 2.01 -11.15 17.02
C PRO A 16 3.20 -10.20 16.93
N ARG A 17 3.15 -9.13 17.72
CA ARG A 17 4.23 -8.15 17.87
C ARG A 17 4.36 -7.70 19.31
N ASP A 18 5.60 -7.62 19.78
CA ASP A 18 5.90 -7.19 21.16
C ASP A 18 5.76 -5.67 21.36
N ASP A 19 5.69 -4.92 20.26
CA ASP A 19 5.54 -3.47 20.24
C ASP A 19 4.08 -2.99 20.16
N VAL A 20 3.11 -3.92 20.20
CA VAL A 20 1.67 -3.65 20.36
C VAL A 20 1.27 -4.03 21.78
N ARG A 21 1.09 -3.03 22.65
CA ARG A 21 0.71 -3.24 24.06
C ARG A 21 -0.79 -3.40 24.22
N ILE A 22 -1.54 -2.61 23.47
CA ILE A 22 -3.00 -2.70 23.32
C ILE A 22 -3.28 -2.57 21.81
N GLY A 23 -4.08 -3.47 21.25
CA GLY A 23 -4.47 -3.48 19.84
C GLY A 23 -5.98 -3.44 19.69
N ILE A 24 -6.52 -4.06 18.62
CA ILE A 24 -7.97 -4.11 18.38
C ILE A 24 -8.69 -4.79 19.55
N GLY A 25 -9.75 -4.14 20.04
CA GLY A 25 -10.60 -4.62 21.14
C GLY A 25 -10.68 -3.68 22.34
N ASP A 26 -10.00 -2.53 22.28
CA ASP A 26 -10.06 -1.44 23.25
C ASP A 26 -10.31 -0.10 22.50
N ASP A 27 -10.44 1.01 23.22
CA ASP A 27 -10.77 2.32 22.64
C ASP A 27 -9.65 2.89 21.75
N ALA A 28 -8.41 2.48 22.00
CA ALA A 28 -7.25 2.91 21.22
C ALA A 28 -6.10 1.90 21.30
N ALA A 29 -5.26 1.88 20.26
CA ALA A 29 -4.01 1.13 20.28
C ALA A 29 -2.96 1.83 21.16
N VAL A 30 -2.21 1.06 21.94
CA VAL A 30 -1.01 1.53 22.65
C VAL A 30 0.20 0.86 22.03
N LEU A 31 1.02 1.67 21.37
CA LEU A 31 2.13 1.23 20.53
C LEU A 31 3.45 1.70 21.12
N ALA A 32 4.47 0.85 21.10
CA ALA A 32 5.79 1.13 21.67
C ALA A 32 6.86 1.15 20.56
N PRO A 33 7.15 2.31 19.93
CA PRO A 33 8.22 2.41 18.95
C PRO A 33 9.54 1.83 19.49
N PRO A 34 10.27 1.03 18.70
CA PRO A 34 11.57 0.51 19.12
C PRO A 34 12.54 1.66 19.44
N PRO A 35 13.34 1.55 20.52
CA PRO A 35 14.35 2.56 20.84
C PRO A 35 15.32 2.80 19.68
N GLY A 36 15.70 4.06 19.47
CA GLY A 36 16.66 4.43 18.43
C GLY A 36 16.13 4.27 16.99
N LYS A 37 14.81 4.41 16.80
CA LYS A 37 14.16 4.47 15.49
C LYS A 37 13.32 5.73 15.38
N GLU A 38 13.20 6.24 14.16
CA GLU A 38 12.21 7.25 13.79
C GLU A 38 10.95 6.57 13.27
N LEU A 39 9.80 7.15 13.59
CA LEU A 39 8.50 6.70 13.11
C LEU A 39 8.21 7.35 11.75
N VAL A 40 7.90 6.54 10.75
CA VAL A 40 7.41 6.97 9.44
C VAL A 40 5.93 6.64 9.38
N VAL A 41 5.12 7.62 8.95
CA VAL A 41 3.67 7.47 8.84
C VAL A 41 3.25 7.86 7.43
N ALA A 42 2.41 7.04 6.81
CA ALA A 42 1.76 7.33 5.54
C ALA A 42 0.28 7.01 5.65
N ILE A 43 -0.55 7.67 4.86
CA ILE A 43 -1.98 7.39 4.79
C ILE A 43 -2.47 7.63 3.37
N ASP A 44 -3.17 6.64 2.84
CA ASP A 44 -3.82 6.71 1.54
C ASP A 44 -5.29 6.31 1.64
N THR A 45 -6.10 6.87 0.73
CA THR A 45 -7.52 6.57 0.63
C THR A 45 -7.87 6.06 -0.76
N LEU A 46 -8.45 4.86 -0.82
CA LEU A 46 -9.00 4.29 -2.04
C LEU A 46 -10.52 4.46 -2.06
N VAL A 47 -11.02 4.91 -3.20
CA VAL A 47 -12.45 5.19 -3.45
C VAL A 47 -12.89 4.37 -4.65
N GLU A 48 -14.02 3.66 -4.53
CA GLU A 48 -14.61 2.91 -5.64
C GLU A 48 -14.92 3.83 -6.83
N GLY A 49 -14.63 3.37 -8.04
CA GLY A 49 -14.81 4.13 -9.28
C GLY A 49 -13.71 5.18 -9.55
N VAL A 50 -12.86 5.46 -8.57
CA VAL A 50 -11.68 6.34 -8.73
C VAL A 50 -10.41 5.52 -8.77
N HIS A 51 -10.16 4.71 -7.73
CA HIS A 51 -8.88 3.99 -7.56
C HIS A 51 -8.97 2.51 -7.96
N PHE A 52 -10.20 1.97 -8.00
CA PHE A 52 -10.50 0.63 -8.48
C PHE A 52 -11.90 0.62 -9.12
N PRO A 53 -12.12 -0.16 -10.19
CA PRO A 53 -13.43 -0.26 -10.83
C PRO A 53 -14.50 -0.87 -9.88
N PRO A 54 -15.78 -0.50 -10.03
CA PRO A 54 -16.88 -1.20 -9.38
C PRO A 54 -16.85 -2.71 -9.72
N GLY A 55 -17.14 -3.55 -8.72
CA GLY A 55 -17.09 -5.01 -8.88
C GLY A 55 -15.69 -5.63 -8.80
N THR A 56 -14.66 -4.84 -8.45
CA THR A 56 -13.34 -5.40 -8.08
C THR A 56 -13.50 -6.34 -6.89
N ALA A 57 -12.84 -7.50 -6.93
CA ALA A 57 -12.94 -8.49 -5.86
C ALA A 57 -12.47 -7.91 -4.52
N ALA A 58 -13.19 -8.20 -3.43
CA ALA A 58 -12.88 -7.65 -2.12
C ALA A 58 -11.43 -7.95 -1.66
N ALA A 59 -10.93 -9.15 -1.94
CA ALA A 59 -9.55 -9.53 -1.65
C ALA A 59 -8.51 -8.72 -2.44
N ASP A 60 -8.82 -8.31 -3.67
CA ASP A 60 -7.95 -7.43 -4.44
C ASP A 60 -7.96 -6.01 -3.86
N ILE A 61 -9.13 -5.53 -3.43
CA ILE A 61 -9.26 -4.23 -2.75
C ILE A 61 -8.46 -4.23 -1.45
N GLY A 62 -8.59 -5.27 -0.61
CA GLY A 62 -7.84 -5.42 0.64
C GLY A 62 -6.34 -5.48 0.44
N TRP A 63 -5.89 -6.22 -0.57
CA TRP A 63 -4.47 -6.22 -0.96
C TRP A 63 -4.02 -4.82 -1.38
N LYS A 64 -4.73 -4.19 -2.34
CA LYS A 64 -4.34 -2.91 -2.93
C LYS A 64 -4.30 -1.79 -1.89
N ALA A 65 -5.28 -1.75 -0.98
CA ALA A 65 -5.38 -0.75 0.09
C ALA A 65 -4.13 -0.74 0.98
N LEU A 66 -3.57 -1.91 1.28
CA LEU A 66 -2.31 -2.00 2.01
C LEU A 66 -1.09 -1.77 1.10
N ALA A 67 -1.11 -2.28 -0.13
CA ALA A 67 0.04 -2.24 -1.04
C ALA A 67 0.47 -0.81 -1.40
N VAL A 68 -0.47 0.10 -1.63
CA VAL A 68 -0.17 1.51 -1.94
C VAL A 68 0.57 2.18 -0.78
N ASN A 69 0.06 2.02 0.44
CA ASN A 69 0.68 2.53 1.65
C ASN A 69 2.07 1.90 1.95
N LEU A 70 2.22 0.59 1.69
CA LEU A 70 3.52 -0.07 1.81
C LEU A 70 4.53 0.40 0.74
N SER A 71 4.05 0.91 -0.40
CA SER A 71 4.87 1.56 -1.42
C SER A 71 5.48 2.86 -0.88
N ASP A 72 4.69 3.69 -0.19
CA ASP A 72 5.19 4.91 0.47
C ASP A 72 6.27 4.59 1.50
N LEU A 73 6.03 3.59 2.35
CA LEU A 73 7.05 3.14 3.31
C LEU A 73 8.30 2.65 2.58
N ALA A 74 8.18 1.93 1.46
CA ALA A 74 9.33 1.51 0.67
C ALA A 74 10.11 2.70 0.10
N ALA A 75 9.42 3.73 -0.40
CA ALA A 75 10.03 4.95 -0.95
C ALA A 75 10.79 5.76 0.11
N MET A 76 10.33 5.70 1.37
CA MET A 76 11.02 6.29 2.53
C MET A 76 12.09 5.35 3.12
N GLY A 77 12.23 4.16 2.57
CA GLY A 77 13.08 3.10 3.09
C GLY A 77 12.66 2.66 4.49
N ALA A 78 11.41 2.75 4.90
CA ALA A 78 10.93 2.33 6.21
C ALA A 78 10.58 0.83 6.25
N SER A 79 10.79 0.21 7.41
CA SER A 79 10.33 -1.16 7.67
C SER A 79 8.93 -1.11 8.31
N PRO A 80 7.91 -1.77 7.76
CA PRO A 80 6.53 -1.66 8.22
C PRO A 80 6.32 -2.28 9.61
N ALA A 81 5.35 -1.74 10.35
CA ALA A 81 5.03 -2.18 11.70
C ALA A 81 3.53 -2.29 11.95
N TRP A 82 2.79 -1.21 11.73
CA TRP A 82 1.39 -1.11 12.14
C TRP A 82 0.52 -0.51 11.04
N ALA A 83 -0.77 -0.81 11.07
CA ALA A 83 -1.78 -0.13 10.28
C ALA A 83 -3.03 0.20 11.09
N LEU A 84 -3.70 1.28 10.70
CA LEU A 84 -5.07 1.61 11.07
C LEU A 84 -5.93 1.56 9.81
N LEU A 85 -7.17 1.10 9.94
CA LEU A 85 -8.12 0.98 8.83
C LEU A 85 -9.40 1.77 9.14
N ALA A 86 -9.73 2.76 8.33
CA ALA A 86 -11.08 3.32 8.29
C ALA A 86 -11.81 2.75 7.06
N LEU A 87 -12.85 1.95 7.30
CA LEU A 87 -13.60 1.25 6.27
C LEU A 87 -15.04 1.76 6.21
N THR A 88 -15.37 2.45 5.13
CA THR A 88 -16.74 2.90 4.84
C THR A 88 -17.40 1.95 3.85
N LEU A 89 -18.54 1.38 4.22
CA LEU A 89 -19.29 0.41 3.38
C LEU A 89 -20.71 0.88 3.10
N PRO A 90 -21.27 0.64 1.90
CA PRO A 90 -22.66 1.02 1.59
C PRO A 90 -23.66 0.17 2.39
N SER A 91 -23.29 -1.08 2.68
CA SER A 91 -24.05 -2.05 3.46
C SER A 91 -23.11 -2.94 4.24
N ALA A 92 -23.59 -3.54 5.33
CA ALA A 92 -22.81 -4.51 6.10
C ALA A 92 -22.81 -5.89 5.41
N ASP A 93 -21.98 -6.00 4.38
CA ASP A 93 -21.74 -7.24 3.65
C ASP A 93 -20.58 -8.01 4.31
N ALA A 94 -20.91 -9.13 4.96
CA ALA A 94 -19.94 -9.98 5.64
C ALA A 94 -18.97 -10.67 4.67
N ALA A 95 -19.44 -11.05 3.47
CA ALA A 95 -18.61 -11.71 2.48
C ALA A 95 -17.58 -10.74 1.88
N PHE A 96 -17.98 -9.48 1.68
CA PHE A 96 -17.04 -8.43 1.29
C PHE A 96 -15.94 -8.27 2.34
N VAL A 97 -16.31 -8.13 3.63
CA VAL A 97 -15.30 -7.89 4.68
C VAL A 97 -14.39 -9.09 4.89
N GLU A 98 -14.91 -10.30 4.79
CA GLU A 98 -14.07 -11.51 4.83
C GLU A 98 -13.06 -11.53 3.68
N GLY A 99 -13.51 -11.33 2.44
CA GLY A 99 -12.60 -11.28 1.29
C GLY A 99 -11.58 -10.14 1.39
N PHE A 100 -12.01 -8.94 1.80
CA PHE A 100 -11.12 -7.80 2.04
C PHE A 100 -10.05 -8.13 3.08
N ALA A 101 -10.45 -8.68 4.22
CA ALA A 101 -9.55 -9.05 5.31
C ALA A 101 -8.55 -10.12 4.88
N GLU A 102 -8.97 -11.13 4.11
CA GLU A 102 -8.08 -12.15 3.54
C GLU A 102 -7.01 -11.53 2.64
N GLY A 103 -7.41 -10.64 1.72
CA GLY A 103 -6.49 -9.94 0.83
C GLY A 103 -5.48 -9.08 1.57
N PHE A 104 -5.96 -8.30 2.54
CA PHE A 104 -5.13 -7.45 3.40
C PHE A 104 -4.14 -8.29 4.22
N ALA A 105 -4.63 -9.33 4.90
CA ALA A 105 -3.83 -10.22 5.73
C ALA A 105 -2.74 -10.93 4.94
N LYS A 106 -3.06 -11.38 3.72
CA LYS A 106 -2.11 -12.07 2.84
C LYS A 106 -0.89 -11.20 2.51
N LEU A 107 -1.06 -9.89 2.36
CA LEU A 107 0.05 -8.96 2.16
C LEU A 107 0.72 -8.53 3.48
N ALA A 108 -0.04 -8.38 4.56
CA ALA A 108 0.48 -7.97 5.87
C ALA A 108 1.40 -9.02 6.51
N GLN A 109 1.05 -10.30 6.37
CA GLN A 109 1.71 -11.44 7.03
C GLN A 109 3.22 -11.53 6.76
N PRO A 110 3.70 -11.53 5.50
CA PRO A 110 5.14 -11.60 5.21
C PRO A 110 5.95 -10.45 5.81
N HIS A 111 5.30 -9.34 6.11
CA HIS A 111 5.92 -8.13 6.66
C HIS A 111 5.72 -7.97 8.16
N ARG A 112 5.06 -8.94 8.82
CA ARG A 112 4.65 -8.87 10.24
C ARG A 112 3.94 -7.55 10.58
N LEU A 113 3.20 -6.96 9.64
CA LEU A 113 2.47 -5.72 9.87
C LEU A 113 1.17 -6.03 10.63
N ALA A 114 0.97 -5.38 11.77
CA ALA A 114 -0.23 -5.57 12.58
C ALA A 114 -1.29 -4.52 12.24
N LEU A 115 -2.52 -4.93 11.96
CA LEU A 115 -3.66 -4.02 12.04
C LEU A 115 -3.99 -3.82 13.52
N VAL A 116 -3.81 -2.59 14.02
CA VAL A 116 -3.87 -2.31 15.46
C VAL A 116 -5.14 -1.59 15.90
N GLY A 117 -5.94 -1.11 14.94
CA GLY A 117 -7.16 -0.37 15.20
C GLY A 117 -7.81 0.08 13.92
N GLY A 118 -8.94 0.77 14.06
CA GLY A 118 -9.69 1.25 12.92
C GLY A 118 -11.08 1.73 13.29
N ASP A 119 -11.81 2.09 12.24
CA ASP A 119 -13.20 2.49 12.31
C ASP A 119 -13.98 1.86 11.16
N THR A 120 -15.26 1.58 11.37
CA THR A 120 -16.14 1.04 10.31
C THR A 120 -17.44 1.82 10.29
N THR A 121 -17.73 2.47 9.16
CA THR A 121 -18.90 3.34 9.03
C THR A 121 -19.71 3.01 7.78
N ARG A 122 -20.91 3.59 7.69
CA ARG A 122 -21.81 3.41 6.54
C ARG A 122 -21.72 4.59 5.58
N GLY A 123 -21.50 4.32 4.30
CA GLY A 123 -21.42 5.32 3.24
C GLY A 123 -20.90 4.74 1.92
N PRO A 124 -20.57 5.56 0.91
CA PRO A 124 -19.94 5.09 -0.32
C PRO A 124 -18.64 4.32 -0.04
N LEU A 125 -18.39 3.24 -0.77
CA LEU A 125 -17.24 2.35 -0.54
C LEU A 125 -15.92 3.14 -0.60
N THR A 126 -15.33 3.34 0.57
CA THR A 126 -14.13 4.15 0.79
C THR A 126 -13.26 3.46 1.82
N ILE A 127 -11.97 3.31 1.52
CA ILE A 127 -11.01 2.60 2.35
C ILE A 127 -9.83 3.54 2.60
N SER A 128 -9.66 4.00 3.84
CA SER A 128 -8.46 4.73 4.24
C SER A 128 -7.59 3.85 5.12
N VAL A 129 -6.33 3.70 4.77
CA VAL A 129 -5.36 2.94 5.55
C VAL A 129 -4.23 3.88 5.93
N ALA A 130 -3.93 3.97 7.23
CA ALA A 130 -2.73 4.64 7.71
C ALA A 130 -1.71 3.58 8.13
N VAL A 131 -0.53 3.59 7.51
CA VAL A 131 0.57 2.69 7.86
C VAL A 131 1.65 3.41 8.64
N HIS A 132 2.31 2.64 9.49
CA HIS A 132 3.39 3.08 10.34
C HIS A 132 4.57 2.14 10.13
N GLY A 133 5.75 2.71 9.98
CA GLY A 133 7.00 1.99 9.85
C GLY A 133 8.13 2.67 10.60
N PHE A 134 9.29 2.04 10.58
CA PHE A 134 10.47 2.52 11.28
C PHE A 134 11.66 2.64 10.35
N VAL A 135 12.46 3.66 10.61
CA VAL A 135 13.75 3.87 9.96
C VAL A 135 14.80 4.23 11.02
N PRO A 136 16.08 3.87 10.85
CA PRO A 136 17.13 4.42 11.69
C PRO A 136 17.19 5.95 11.57
N PRO A 137 17.55 6.68 12.63
CA PRO A 137 17.63 8.14 12.60
C PRO A 137 18.46 8.67 11.44
N GLY A 138 17.88 9.59 10.67
CA GLY A 138 18.55 10.22 9.52
C GLY A 138 18.79 9.30 8.32
N GLN A 139 18.20 8.11 8.28
CA GLN A 139 18.29 7.18 7.14
C GLN A 139 17.00 7.11 6.30
N ALA A 140 16.01 7.95 6.59
CA ALA A 140 14.84 8.11 5.74
C ALA A 140 15.29 8.53 4.33
N LEU A 141 14.86 7.78 3.33
CA LEU A 141 15.00 8.21 1.94
C LEU A 141 14.01 9.35 1.71
N THR A 142 14.42 10.36 0.94
CA THR A 142 13.55 11.50 0.63
C THR A 142 13.59 11.81 -0.86
N ARG A 143 12.63 12.60 -1.34
CA ARG A 143 12.62 13.09 -2.73
C ARG A 143 13.76 14.10 -3.01
N ALA A 144 14.32 14.70 -1.97
CA ALA A 144 15.42 15.64 -2.07
C ALA A 144 16.77 14.93 -1.94
N GLY A 145 17.80 15.50 -2.56
CA GLY A 145 19.19 15.05 -2.42
C GLY A 145 19.82 14.51 -3.69
N ALA A 146 19.05 14.38 -4.78
CA ALA A 146 19.57 14.02 -6.09
C ALA A 146 20.57 15.07 -6.60
N ARG A 147 21.60 14.63 -7.32
CA ARG A 147 22.72 15.45 -7.78
C ARG A 147 22.93 15.27 -9.28
N VAL A 148 23.50 16.30 -9.91
CA VAL A 148 23.96 16.18 -11.30
C VAL A 148 25.01 15.07 -11.37
N GLY A 149 24.80 14.13 -12.30
CA GLY A 149 25.64 12.94 -12.48
C GLY A 149 25.14 11.68 -11.77
N ASP A 150 24.10 11.78 -10.94
CA ASP A 150 23.44 10.58 -10.41
C ASP A 150 22.73 9.81 -11.54
N ALA A 151 22.72 8.48 -11.43
CA ALA A 151 21.95 7.63 -12.33
C ALA A 151 20.48 7.56 -11.87
N VAL A 152 19.54 7.64 -12.82
CA VAL A 152 18.12 7.38 -12.56
C VAL A 152 17.83 5.90 -12.77
N LEU A 153 17.30 5.24 -11.73
CA LEU A 153 16.99 3.81 -11.73
C LEU A 153 15.53 3.57 -11.36
N VAL A 154 14.93 2.54 -11.97
CA VAL A 154 13.56 2.09 -11.66
C VAL A 154 13.56 0.61 -11.30
N THR A 155 12.65 0.21 -10.42
CA THR A 155 12.52 -1.19 -10.00
C THR A 155 11.37 -1.89 -10.72
N GLY A 156 11.58 -3.15 -11.14
CA GLY A 156 10.55 -3.92 -11.82
C GLY A 156 10.22 -3.39 -13.22
N THR A 157 8.94 -3.20 -13.50
CA THR A 157 8.38 -2.88 -14.81
C THR A 157 7.36 -1.75 -14.68
N LEU A 158 7.32 -0.86 -15.68
CA LEU A 158 6.41 0.29 -15.75
C LEU A 158 5.29 0.04 -16.77
N GLY A 159 4.12 0.61 -16.53
CA GLY A 159 2.98 0.58 -17.46
C GLY A 159 2.06 -0.64 -17.33
N ASP A 160 2.47 -1.71 -16.66
CA ASP A 160 1.66 -2.94 -16.52
C ASP A 160 0.28 -2.67 -15.91
N ALA A 161 0.22 -1.88 -14.83
CA ALA A 161 -1.03 -1.56 -14.14
C ALA A 161 -1.97 -0.72 -15.02
N ALA A 162 -1.43 0.23 -15.80
CA ALA A 162 -2.22 1.01 -16.75
C ALA A 162 -2.80 0.12 -17.86
N ALA A 163 -2.00 -0.81 -18.39
CA ALA A 163 -2.46 -1.80 -19.36
C ALA A 163 -3.48 -2.78 -18.75
N GLY A 164 -3.34 -3.14 -17.46
CA GLY A 164 -4.30 -3.95 -16.71
C GLY A 164 -5.65 -3.27 -16.54
N LEU A 165 -5.65 -1.98 -16.18
CA LEU A 165 -6.86 -1.17 -16.13
C LEU A 165 -7.53 -1.08 -17.50
N HIS A 166 -6.75 -0.83 -18.55
CA HIS A 166 -7.27 -0.80 -19.93
C HIS A 166 -7.91 -2.14 -20.32
N ALA A 167 -7.31 -3.27 -19.93
CA ALA A 167 -7.86 -4.60 -20.19
C ALA A 167 -9.18 -4.87 -19.43
N LEU A 168 -9.33 -4.35 -18.20
CA LEU A 168 -10.59 -4.42 -17.44
C LEU A 168 -11.69 -3.60 -18.10
N GLN A 169 -11.37 -2.42 -18.62
CA GLN A 169 -12.32 -1.51 -19.25
C GLN A 169 -12.73 -1.95 -20.68
N HIS A 170 -11.85 -2.69 -21.36
CA HIS A 170 -12.06 -3.14 -22.74
C HIS A 170 -11.89 -4.66 -22.84
N PRO A 171 -12.78 -5.45 -22.21
CA PRO A 171 -12.70 -6.90 -22.30
C PRO A 171 -12.83 -7.35 -23.76
N PRO A 172 -12.02 -8.34 -24.20
CA PRO A 172 -12.07 -8.83 -25.57
C PRO A 172 -13.43 -9.50 -25.84
N ARG A 173 -13.91 -9.38 -27.08
CA ARG A 173 -15.18 -10.00 -27.51
C ARG A 173 -15.03 -11.49 -27.83
N ASP A 174 -13.86 -11.86 -28.35
CA ASP A 174 -13.50 -13.22 -28.73
C ASP A 174 -12.16 -13.61 -28.09
N ASP A 175 -11.85 -14.90 -28.03
CA ASP A 175 -10.55 -15.36 -27.57
C ASP A 175 -9.47 -15.03 -28.63
N ASP A 176 -8.58 -14.11 -28.28
CA ASP A 176 -7.45 -13.67 -29.10
C ASP A 176 -6.12 -14.33 -28.68
N GLY A 177 -6.17 -15.37 -27.84
CA GLY A 177 -5.00 -16.10 -27.34
C GLY A 177 -4.15 -15.33 -26.31
N ARG A 178 -4.56 -14.12 -25.90
CA ARG A 178 -3.81 -13.27 -24.94
C ARG A 178 -4.37 -13.29 -23.52
N ALA A 179 -5.17 -14.30 -23.18
CA ALA A 179 -5.81 -14.40 -21.87
C ALA A 179 -4.79 -14.42 -20.71
N GLY A 180 -3.69 -15.14 -20.86
CA GLY A 180 -2.61 -15.18 -19.85
C GLY A 180 -1.95 -13.82 -19.62
N LEU A 181 -1.63 -13.09 -20.69
CA LEU A 181 -1.06 -11.74 -20.60
C LEU A 181 -2.04 -10.76 -19.95
N ARG A 182 -3.33 -10.81 -20.32
CA ARG A 182 -4.37 -10.00 -19.66
C ARG A 182 -4.45 -10.29 -18.17
N GLY A 183 -4.49 -11.57 -17.79
CA GLY A 183 -4.51 -11.99 -16.39
C GLY A 183 -3.34 -11.40 -15.61
N PHE A 184 -2.13 -11.51 -16.15
CA PHE A 184 -0.93 -10.90 -15.55
C PHE A 184 -1.06 -9.38 -15.38
N LEU A 185 -1.50 -8.65 -16.41
CA LEU A 185 -1.63 -7.18 -16.35
C LEU A 185 -2.71 -6.73 -15.37
N ILE A 186 -3.85 -7.44 -15.34
CA ILE A 186 -4.93 -7.19 -14.37
C ILE A 186 -4.43 -7.43 -12.95
N GLU A 187 -3.66 -8.50 -12.72
CA GLU A 187 -3.05 -8.76 -11.42
C GLU A 187 -2.07 -7.64 -11.03
N ARG A 188 -1.30 -7.09 -11.96
CA ARG A 188 -0.42 -5.93 -11.70
C ARG A 188 -1.17 -4.67 -11.30
N PHE A 189 -2.40 -4.49 -11.79
CA PHE A 189 -3.28 -3.37 -11.41
C PHE A 189 -3.98 -3.60 -10.06
N ASN A 190 -4.50 -4.81 -9.83
CA ASN A 190 -5.26 -5.17 -8.63
C ASN A 190 -4.36 -5.48 -7.43
N ARG A 191 -3.22 -6.12 -7.65
CA ARG A 191 -2.30 -6.58 -6.61
C ARG A 191 -0.87 -6.11 -6.86
N PRO A 192 -0.60 -4.79 -6.85
CA PRO A 192 0.76 -4.29 -6.97
C PRO A 192 1.65 -4.82 -5.84
N THR A 193 2.93 -5.04 -6.14
CA THR A 193 3.90 -5.58 -5.17
C THR A 193 4.77 -4.45 -4.61
N PRO A 194 4.61 -4.07 -3.32
CA PRO A 194 5.44 -3.01 -2.72
C PRO A 194 6.90 -3.47 -2.58
N ARG A 195 7.84 -2.53 -2.79
CA ARG A 195 9.29 -2.84 -2.92
C ARG A 195 10.08 -2.63 -1.63
N LEU A 196 9.52 -3.06 -0.50
CA LEU A 196 10.05 -2.82 0.85
C LEU A 196 11.51 -3.27 1.06
N ALA A 197 11.88 -4.44 0.55
CA ALA A 197 13.24 -4.96 0.66
C ALA A 197 14.24 -4.07 -0.10
N VAL A 198 13.85 -3.58 -1.27
CA VAL A 198 14.67 -2.64 -2.06
C VAL A 198 14.78 -1.30 -1.34
N GLY A 199 13.66 -0.75 -0.86
CA GLY A 199 13.65 0.50 -0.08
C GLY A 199 14.58 0.44 1.13
N THR A 200 14.55 -0.66 1.88
CA THR A 200 15.46 -0.88 3.02
C THR A 200 16.92 -0.98 2.58
N ALA A 201 17.21 -1.65 1.46
CA ALA A 201 18.57 -1.80 0.95
C ALA A 201 19.16 -0.48 0.41
N LEU A 202 18.32 0.41 -0.10
CA LEU A 202 18.75 1.70 -0.67
C LEU A 202 19.16 2.75 0.37
N ARG A 203 18.89 2.53 1.67
CA ARG A 203 19.32 3.42 2.75
C ARG A 203 20.83 3.66 2.69
N GLY A 204 21.24 4.93 2.64
CA GLY A 204 22.65 5.33 2.56
C GLY A 204 23.33 5.04 1.20
N GLN A 205 22.59 4.52 0.21
CA GLN A 205 23.06 4.30 -1.15
C GLN A 205 22.39 5.24 -2.15
N ALA A 206 21.06 5.37 -2.07
CA ALA A 206 20.30 6.30 -2.90
C ALA A 206 20.44 7.74 -2.38
N THR A 207 20.59 8.68 -3.31
CA THR A 207 20.65 10.12 -3.03
C THR A 207 19.27 10.75 -2.91
N ALA A 208 18.30 10.24 -3.65
CA ALA A 208 16.87 10.54 -3.53
C ALA A 208 16.04 9.30 -3.89
N CYS A 209 14.78 9.25 -3.45
CA CYS A 209 13.87 8.15 -3.76
C CYS A 209 12.40 8.63 -3.80
N VAL A 210 11.62 7.98 -4.64
CA VAL A 210 10.17 8.11 -4.76
C VAL A 210 9.63 6.79 -5.31
N ASP A 211 8.44 6.38 -4.91
CA ASP A 211 7.73 5.33 -5.63
C ASP A 211 7.05 5.90 -6.89
N VAL A 212 6.59 5.01 -7.78
CA VAL A 212 5.95 5.42 -9.04
C VAL A 212 4.49 5.00 -9.01
N SER A 213 3.62 5.95 -8.71
CA SER A 213 2.17 5.74 -8.52
C SER A 213 1.35 6.57 -9.52
N ASP A 214 1.72 7.83 -9.72
CA ASP A 214 1.10 8.74 -10.70
C ASP A 214 1.76 8.65 -12.10
N GLY A 215 2.89 7.94 -12.17
CA GLY A 215 3.62 7.64 -13.39
C GLY A 215 4.99 8.30 -13.40
N LEU A 216 5.93 7.68 -14.14
CA LEU A 216 7.36 7.98 -14.04
C LEU A 216 7.67 9.47 -14.19
N LEU A 217 7.05 10.15 -15.16
CA LEU A 217 7.34 11.55 -15.42
C LEU A 217 6.87 12.48 -14.28
N ALA A 218 5.72 12.19 -13.69
CA ALA A 218 5.19 12.97 -12.57
C ALA A 218 6.07 12.77 -11.33
N ASP A 219 6.32 11.51 -10.97
CA ASP A 219 7.04 11.16 -9.74
C ASP A 219 8.53 11.51 -9.81
N LEU A 220 9.18 11.30 -10.95
CA LEU A 220 10.56 11.80 -11.17
C LEU A 220 10.59 13.33 -11.15
N GLY A 221 9.54 13.99 -11.68
CA GLY A 221 9.36 15.42 -11.58
C GLY A 221 9.38 15.92 -10.13
N HIS A 222 8.77 15.18 -9.20
CA HIS A 222 8.83 15.51 -7.77
C HIS A 222 10.27 15.48 -7.22
N ILE A 223 11.10 14.51 -7.64
CA ILE A 223 12.53 14.47 -7.27
C ILE A 223 13.28 15.66 -7.86
N CYS A 224 13.09 15.93 -9.15
CA CYS A 224 13.73 17.04 -9.85
C CYS A 224 13.45 18.38 -9.16
N VAL A 225 12.18 18.64 -8.83
CA VAL A 225 11.76 19.86 -8.12
C VAL A 225 12.35 19.91 -6.72
N ALA A 226 12.24 18.83 -5.94
CA ALA A 226 12.73 18.79 -4.56
C ALA A 226 14.27 18.91 -4.45
N SER A 227 14.98 18.50 -5.50
CA SER A 227 16.45 18.51 -5.55
C SER A 227 17.04 19.68 -6.34
N GLY A 228 16.22 20.45 -7.07
CA GLY A 228 16.69 21.55 -7.91
C GLY A 228 17.53 21.10 -9.11
N VAL A 229 17.20 19.94 -9.69
CA VAL A 229 17.91 19.32 -10.83
C VAL A 229 16.95 18.95 -11.96
N ALA A 230 17.47 18.57 -13.12
CA ALA A 230 16.72 17.98 -14.22
C ALA A 230 17.13 16.51 -14.42
N ALA A 231 16.31 15.74 -15.14
CA ALA A 231 16.58 14.36 -15.52
C ALA A 231 16.45 14.19 -17.05
N GLU A 232 17.23 13.28 -17.61
CA GLU A 232 17.25 12.88 -19.02
C GLU A 232 17.12 11.36 -19.14
#